data_AF-A0A0B1RYK0-F1
#
_entry.id   AF-A0A0B1RYK0-F1
#
_cell.length_a   1.000
_cell.length_b   1.000
_cell.length_c   1.000
_cell.angle_alpha   90.00
_cell.angle_beta   90.00
_cell.angle_gamma   90.00
#
_symmetry.space_group_name_H-M   'P 1'
#
loop_
_entity.id
_entity.type
_entity.pdbx_description
1 polymer ?
#
loop_
_entity_poly.entity_id
_entity_poly.type
_entity_poly.pdbx_seq_one_letter_code
_entity_poly.pdbx_strand_id
1 'polypeptide(L)'
;MSDVVWFEFFNVLYFIEKPPNFDDPYSYQRFRAMISELESLPGSINNSGMMWINDYERHTNMVGNETALNTTHFKSFITHEIYKAWNSGVKYRFEGDIPVITEMLYIGAYEGIKTMMDKAVLLSQCRQVVARYPEFDVVPFDTEVGMVDVLLQIPYVTYIIPILIFVGAIVVTTLVTGNLTVSLIVLISYPLIYIESYCISSLVGMTLNPFSTAFLIFVAAVALKYPAHLCYQFQQVRHRDVVNLRQSRRTVFIPRIGFLKMHCNLSFKFSELR
;
A
#
# COMPACT_ATOMS: atom_id res chain seq x y z
N MET A 1 33.68 -21.75 2.72
CA MET A 1 32.34 -22.37 2.67
C MET A 1 31.36 -21.27 3.03
N SER A 2 30.57 -20.80 2.08
CA SER A 2 29.49 -19.84 2.35
C SER A 2 28.28 -20.62 2.83
N ASP A 3 28.01 -20.59 4.12
CA ASP A 3 26.88 -21.25 4.80
C ASP A 3 25.55 -20.54 4.52
N VAL A 4 25.25 -20.29 3.25
CA VAL A 4 23.95 -19.75 2.81
C VAL A 4 23.19 -20.91 2.19
N VAL A 5 22.33 -21.54 2.99
CA VAL A 5 21.50 -22.69 2.57
C VAL A 5 20.30 -22.25 1.72
N TRP A 6 19.94 -20.96 1.76
CA TRP A 6 18.83 -20.39 0.99
C TRP A 6 19.26 -19.09 0.32
N PHE A 7 19.29 -19.08 -1.01
CA PHE A 7 19.25 -17.82 -1.76
C PHE A 7 17.86 -17.24 -1.53
N GLU A 8 17.73 -16.03 -0.98
CA GLU A 8 16.42 -15.39 -0.79
C GLU A 8 15.82 -15.06 -2.16
N PHE A 9 14.99 -15.97 -2.67
CA PHE A 9 14.14 -15.71 -3.84
C PHE A 9 12.70 -15.52 -3.40
N PHE A 10 12.04 -14.57 -4.03
CA PHE A 10 10.65 -14.22 -3.81
C PHE A 10 9.82 -14.68 -5.00
N ASN A 11 8.77 -15.45 -4.74
CA ASN A 11 7.89 -15.94 -5.79
C ASN A 11 6.65 -15.06 -5.91
N VAL A 12 6.30 -14.71 -7.15
CA VAL A 12 5.02 -14.12 -7.49
C VAL A 12 4.18 -15.18 -8.20
N LEU A 13 2.97 -15.40 -7.69
CA LEU A 13 1.99 -16.29 -8.29
C LEU A 13 1.14 -15.49 -9.27
N TYR A 14 1.11 -15.89 -10.53
CA TYR A 14 0.31 -15.27 -11.57
C TYR A 14 -0.87 -16.17 -11.88
N PHE A 15 -2.05 -15.79 -11.42
CA PHE A 15 -3.29 -16.46 -11.77
C PHE A 15 -3.76 -15.96 -13.12
N ILE A 16 -3.85 -16.85 -14.10
CA ILE A 16 -4.27 -16.54 -15.46
C ILE A 16 -5.68 -17.05 -15.62
N GLU A 17 -6.65 -16.15 -15.55
CA GLU A 17 -8.09 -16.47 -15.58
C GLU A 17 -8.61 -16.75 -17.00
N LYS A 18 -7.88 -16.28 -18.02
CA LYS A 18 -8.18 -16.53 -19.44
C LYS A 18 -6.92 -16.99 -20.16
N PRO A 19 -6.58 -18.29 -20.11
CA PRO A 19 -5.40 -18.80 -20.82
C PRO A 19 -5.54 -18.59 -22.34
N PRO A 20 -4.40 -18.55 -23.07
CA PRO A 20 -4.44 -18.44 -24.53
C PRO A 20 -5.13 -19.66 -25.15
N ASN A 21 -5.62 -19.49 -26.36
CA ASN A 21 -5.93 -20.65 -27.18
C ASN A 21 -4.60 -21.27 -27.65
N PHE A 22 -4.29 -22.45 -27.13
CA PHE A 22 -3.04 -23.16 -27.38
C PHE A 22 -2.87 -23.63 -28.83
N ASP A 23 -3.97 -23.77 -29.57
CA ASP A 23 -3.96 -24.15 -30.99
C ASP A 23 -3.86 -22.93 -31.93
N ASP A 24 -4.09 -21.71 -31.42
CA ASP A 24 -4.00 -20.47 -32.20
C ASP A 24 -2.60 -19.84 -32.13
N PRO A 25 -1.87 -19.73 -33.25
CA PRO A 25 -0.54 -19.15 -33.29
C PRO A 25 -0.43 -17.75 -32.69
N TYR A 26 -1.44 -16.92 -32.95
CA TYR A 26 -1.41 -15.53 -32.53
C TYR A 26 -1.62 -15.40 -31.01
N SER A 27 -2.64 -16.07 -30.47
CA SER A 27 -2.93 -16.07 -29.02
C SER A 27 -1.76 -16.64 -28.20
N TYR A 28 -1.17 -17.75 -28.64
CA TYR A 28 -0.06 -18.37 -27.93
C TYR A 28 1.22 -17.52 -28.00
N GLN A 29 1.52 -16.89 -29.14
CA GLN A 29 2.65 -15.98 -29.26
C GLN A 29 2.50 -14.74 -28.36
N ARG A 30 1.29 -14.17 -28.28
CA ARG A 30 0.98 -13.07 -27.35
C ARG A 30 1.20 -13.49 -25.89
N PHE A 31 0.78 -14.71 -25.54
CA PHE A 31 0.99 -15.25 -24.20
C PHE A 31 2.48 -15.44 -23.88
N ARG A 32 3.25 -16.05 -24.79
CA ARG A 32 4.71 -16.20 -24.62
C ARG A 32 5.42 -14.84 -24.52
N ALA A 33 4.95 -13.82 -25.24
CA ALA A 33 5.46 -12.45 -25.12
C ALA A 33 5.22 -11.87 -23.72
N MET A 34 4.02 -12.06 -23.15
CA MET A 34 3.73 -11.64 -21.78
C MET A 34 4.65 -12.33 -20.76
N ILE A 35 4.81 -13.65 -20.86
CA ILE A 35 5.71 -14.40 -19.97
C ILE A 35 7.15 -13.91 -20.12
N SER A 36 7.63 -13.72 -21.35
CA SER A 36 8.97 -13.19 -21.63
C SER A 36 9.18 -11.79 -21.02
N GLU A 37 8.18 -10.92 -21.10
CA GLU A 37 8.26 -9.61 -20.45
C GLU A 37 8.33 -9.72 -18.92
N LEU A 38 7.55 -10.62 -18.31
CA LEU A 38 7.60 -10.88 -16.86
C LEU A 38 8.96 -11.44 -16.41
N GLU A 39 9.56 -12.31 -17.23
CA GLU A 39 10.88 -12.90 -17.00
C GLU A 39 12.03 -11.92 -17.30
N SER A 40 11.76 -10.85 -18.05
CA SER A 40 12.72 -9.77 -18.31
C SER A 40 12.76 -8.70 -17.21
N LEU A 41 11.84 -8.76 -16.23
CA LEU A 41 11.80 -7.80 -15.14
C LEU A 41 13.09 -7.87 -14.30
N PRO A 42 13.57 -6.73 -13.76
CA PRO A 42 14.77 -6.71 -12.94
C PRO A 42 14.67 -7.66 -11.74
N GLY A 43 15.73 -8.45 -11.53
CA GLY A 43 15.76 -9.45 -10.46
C GLY A 43 15.09 -10.78 -10.82
N SER A 44 14.45 -10.91 -11.98
CA SER A 44 13.95 -12.21 -12.44
C SER A 44 15.07 -13.24 -12.53
N ILE A 45 14.85 -14.44 -11.99
CA ILE A 45 15.79 -15.55 -12.10
C ILE A 45 15.61 -16.18 -13.48
N ASN A 46 16.68 -16.20 -14.27
CA ASN A 46 16.67 -16.78 -15.61
C ASN A 46 16.17 -18.24 -15.57
N ASN A 47 15.19 -18.56 -16.42
CA ASN A 47 14.64 -19.91 -16.59
C ASN A 47 14.07 -20.51 -15.28
N SER A 48 13.60 -19.67 -14.36
CA SER A 48 12.96 -20.08 -13.10
C SER A 48 11.44 -20.19 -13.18
N GLY A 49 10.85 -19.69 -14.26
CA GLY A 49 9.41 -19.69 -14.46
C GLY A 49 8.83 -21.10 -14.39
N MET A 50 8.03 -21.36 -13.36
CA MET A 50 7.33 -22.63 -13.21
C MET A 50 5.93 -22.51 -13.81
N MET A 51 5.68 -23.31 -14.84
CA MET A 51 4.35 -23.48 -15.43
C MET A 51 4.21 -24.91 -15.95
N TRP A 52 2.98 -25.40 -15.99
CA TRP A 52 2.67 -26.74 -16.49
C TRP A 52 3.13 -26.96 -17.93
N ILE A 53 3.13 -25.91 -18.77
CA ILE A 53 3.53 -25.97 -20.18
C ILE A 53 4.97 -26.46 -20.32
N ASN A 54 5.90 -25.92 -19.52
CA ASN A 54 7.32 -26.27 -19.56
C ASN A 54 7.53 -27.75 -19.20
N ASP A 55 6.80 -28.26 -18.22
CA ASP A 55 6.87 -29.67 -17.81
C ASP A 55 6.12 -30.61 -18.77
N TYR A 56 5.06 -30.12 -19.40
CA TYR A 56 4.33 -30.85 -20.44
C TYR A 56 5.19 -31.06 -21.68
N GLU A 57 5.90 -30.03 -22.14
CA GLU A 57 6.87 -30.12 -23.25
C GLU A 57 7.98 -31.13 -22.92
N ARG A 58 8.49 -31.12 -21.68
CA ARG A 58 9.47 -32.12 -21.19
C ARG A 58 8.90 -33.54 -21.15
N HIS A 59 7.67 -33.72 -20.68
CA HIS A 59 7.03 -35.04 -20.58
C HIS A 59 6.78 -35.68 -21.96
N THR A 60 6.40 -34.85 -22.93
CA THR A 60 6.02 -35.30 -24.29
C THR A 60 7.19 -35.35 -25.26
N ASN A 61 8.40 -34.94 -24.82
CA ASN A 61 9.56 -34.70 -25.70
C ASN A 61 9.23 -33.79 -26.89
N MET A 62 8.24 -32.92 -26.74
CA MET A 62 7.88 -31.94 -27.75
C MET A 62 8.89 -30.79 -27.66
N VAL A 63 9.63 -30.55 -28.73
CA VAL A 63 10.35 -29.29 -28.90
C VAL A 63 9.28 -28.25 -29.16
N GLY A 64 9.00 -27.41 -28.16
CA GLY A 64 7.96 -26.37 -28.25
C GLY A 64 8.12 -25.58 -29.53
N ASN A 65 7.12 -25.65 -30.41
CA ASN A 65 7.05 -24.75 -31.55
C ASN A 65 6.62 -23.40 -30.98
N GLU A 66 7.28 -22.30 -31.32
CA GLU A 66 6.97 -20.97 -30.75
C GLU A 66 5.54 -20.50 -31.03
N THR A 67 4.86 -21.18 -31.96
CA THR A 67 3.56 -20.81 -32.48
C THR A 67 2.40 -21.56 -31.82
N ALA A 68 2.47 -22.87 -31.57
CA ALA A 68 1.31 -23.60 -31.04
C ALA A 68 1.72 -24.75 -30.11
N LEU A 69 0.83 -25.08 -29.16
CA LEU A 69 1.02 -26.16 -28.21
C LEU A 69 -0.03 -27.26 -28.45
N ASN A 70 0.42 -28.41 -28.95
CA ASN A 70 -0.47 -29.56 -29.12
C ASN A 70 -0.78 -30.21 -27.75
N THR A 71 -2.05 -30.17 -27.34
CA THR A 71 -2.52 -30.63 -26.02
C THR A 71 -3.05 -32.06 -26.00
N THR A 72 -2.89 -32.85 -27.07
CA THR A 72 -3.42 -34.24 -27.16
C THR A 72 -3.01 -35.15 -26.01
N HIS A 73 -1.80 -34.98 -25.47
CA HIS A 73 -1.28 -35.81 -24.39
C HIS A 73 -1.56 -35.25 -22.99
N PHE A 74 -2.31 -34.15 -22.87
CA PHE A 74 -2.54 -33.46 -21.60
C PHE A 74 -3.17 -34.37 -20.54
N LYS A 75 -4.12 -35.23 -20.93
CA LYS A 75 -4.77 -36.17 -20.01
C LYS A 75 -3.80 -37.17 -19.39
N SER A 76 -2.83 -37.64 -20.17
CA SER A 76 -1.74 -38.51 -19.70
C SER A 76 -0.79 -37.75 -18.77
N PHE A 77 -0.46 -36.51 -19.11
CA PHE A 77 0.41 -35.65 -18.32
C PHE A 77 -0.18 -35.31 -16.94
N ILE A 78 -1.40 -34.79 -16.90
CA ILE A 78 -2.00 -34.26 -15.66
C ILE A 78 -2.32 -35.35 -14.62
N THR A 79 -2.42 -36.60 -15.07
CA THR A 79 -2.66 -37.78 -14.23
C THR A 79 -1.37 -38.54 -13.88
N HIS A 80 -0.24 -38.19 -14.50
CA HIS A 80 1.05 -38.84 -14.30
C HIS A 80 1.58 -38.64 -12.87
N GLU A 81 2.15 -39.68 -12.26
CA GLU A 81 2.56 -39.65 -10.84
C GLU A 81 3.54 -38.52 -10.49
N ILE A 82 4.43 -38.18 -11.43
CA ILE A 82 5.45 -37.12 -11.30
C ILE A 82 4.85 -35.72 -11.47
N TYR A 83 3.89 -35.55 -12.39
CA TYR A 83 3.37 -34.24 -12.80
C TYR A 83 2.00 -33.90 -12.21
N LYS A 84 1.39 -34.82 -11.45
CA LYS A 84 0.08 -34.65 -10.81
C LYS A 84 -0.04 -33.40 -9.92
N ALA A 85 1.08 -32.81 -9.49
CA ALA A 85 1.09 -31.55 -8.75
C ALA A 85 0.47 -30.39 -9.55
N TRP A 86 0.57 -30.41 -10.88
CA TRP A 86 -0.07 -29.41 -11.74
C TRP A 86 -1.60 -29.53 -11.77
N ASN A 87 -2.18 -30.64 -11.33
CA ASN A 87 -3.63 -30.81 -11.26
C ASN A 87 -4.29 -29.81 -10.28
N SER A 88 -3.56 -29.32 -9.28
CA SER A 88 -4.02 -28.23 -8.42
C SER A 88 -3.75 -26.83 -8.98
N GLY A 89 -2.84 -26.70 -9.95
CA GLY A 89 -2.42 -25.42 -10.53
C GLY A 89 -3.08 -25.07 -11.87
N VAL A 90 -3.90 -25.97 -12.42
CA VAL A 90 -4.58 -25.80 -13.71
C VAL A 90 -6.02 -26.25 -13.58
N LYS A 91 -6.98 -25.40 -13.95
CA LYS A 91 -8.38 -25.79 -14.13
C LYS A 91 -8.65 -26.07 -15.60
N TYR A 92 -9.32 -27.19 -15.85
CA TYR A 92 -9.62 -27.64 -17.19
C TYR A 92 -10.94 -28.41 -17.23
N ARG A 93 -11.53 -28.48 -18.41
CA ARG A 93 -12.68 -29.32 -18.74
C ARG A 93 -12.40 -30.08 -20.02
N PHE A 94 -12.91 -31.29 -20.14
CA PHE A 94 -12.78 -32.05 -21.37
C PHE A 94 -14.03 -31.86 -22.24
N GLU A 95 -13.83 -31.48 -23.49
CA GLU A 95 -14.85 -31.52 -24.54
C GLU A 95 -14.54 -32.71 -25.45
N GLY A 96 -15.08 -33.89 -25.10
CA GLY A 96 -14.64 -35.15 -25.69
C GLY A 96 -13.25 -35.54 -25.20
N ASP A 97 -12.30 -35.74 -26.12
CA ASP A 97 -10.88 -36.00 -25.80
C ASP A 97 -10.00 -34.73 -25.81
N ILE A 98 -10.58 -33.56 -26.09
CA ILE A 98 -9.84 -32.29 -26.16
C ILE A 98 -9.87 -31.59 -24.80
N PRO A 99 -8.71 -31.26 -24.20
CA PRO A 99 -8.64 -30.49 -22.97
C PRO A 99 -8.87 -28.99 -23.25
N VAL A 100 -9.88 -28.40 -22.62
CA VAL A 100 -10.10 -26.96 -22.61
C VAL A 100 -9.62 -26.43 -21.26
N ILE A 101 -8.49 -25.73 -21.26
CA ILE A 101 -7.93 -25.10 -20.07
C ILE A 101 -8.70 -23.80 -19.81
N THR A 102 -9.21 -23.63 -18.59
CA THR A 102 -10.00 -22.44 -18.22
C THR A 102 -9.24 -21.48 -17.34
N GLU A 103 -8.36 -21.98 -16.47
CA GLU A 103 -7.50 -21.15 -15.62
C GLU A 103 -6.16 -21.86 -15.43
N MET A 104 -5.08 -21.10 -15.26
CA MET A 104 -3.77 -21.68 -15.00
C MET A 104 -2.88 -20.80 -14.12
N LEU A 105 -1.92 -21.45 -13.46
CA LEU A 105 -0.94 -20.81 -12.61
C LEU A 105 0.42 -20.72 -13.32
N TYR A 106 1.01 -19.53 -13.30
CA TYR A 106 2.43 -19.31 -13.56
C TYR A 106 3.11 -18.81 -12.28
N ILE A 107 4.30 -19.32 -11.98
CA ILE A 107 5.08 -18.89 -10.82
C ILE A 107 6.40 -18.32 -11.32
N GLY A 108 6.61 -17.01 -11.12
CA GLY A 108 7.86 -16.34 -11.42
C GLY A 108 8.69 -16.16 -10.16
N ALA A 109 10.00 -16.39 -10.23
CA ALA A 109 10.93 -16.20 -9.12
C ALA A 109 11.82 -14.97 -9.34
N TYR A 110 11.99 -14.18 -8.29
CA TYR A 110 12.75 -12.92 -8.29
C TYR A 110 13.77 -12.89 -7.16
N GLU A 111 14.96 -12.36 -7.41
CA GLU A 111 16.05 -12.14 -6.47
C GLU A 111 16.17 -10.68 -6.06
N GLY A 112 16.77 -10.43 -4.90
CA GLY A 112 17.09 -9.08 -4.44
C GLY A 112 15.92 -8.35 -3.79
N ILE A 113 14.79 -9.02 -3.56
CA ILE A 113 13.62 -8.48 -2.86
C ILE A 113 13.83 -8.64 -1.35
N LYS A 114 14.27 -7.59 -0.68
CA LYS A 114 14.65 -7.63 0.76
C LYS A 114 13.69 -6.88 1.66
N THR A 115 12.99 -5.88 1.14
CA THR A 115 12.06 -5.04 1.91
C THR A 115 10.65 -5.12 1.34
N MET A 116 9.65 -4.78 2.17
CA MET A 116 8.26 -4.66 1.73
C MET A 116 8.09 -3.58 0.64
N MET A 117 8.95 -2.55 0.63
CA MET A 117 8.97 -1.54 -0.44
C MET A 117 9.47 -2.13 -1.76
N ASP A 118 10.54 -2.93 -1.73
CA ASP A 118 11.04 -3.62 -2.94
C ASP A 118 9.97 -4.52 -3.53
N LYS A 119 9.26 -5.25 -2.66
CA LYS A 119 8.11 -6.08 -3.02
C LYS A 119 6.96 -5.26 -3.61
N ALA A 120 6.67 -4.08 -3.06
CA ALA A 120 5.66 -3.18 -3.58
C ALA A 120 6.02 -2.64 -4.98
N VAL A 121 7.29 -2.32 -5.20
CA VAL A 121 7.80 -1.90 -6.51
C VAL A 121 7.70 -3.05 -7.51
N LEU A 122 8.16 -4.25 -7.15
CA LEU A 122 8.08 -5.44 -8.01
C LEU A 122 6.63 -5.75 -8.39
N LEU A 123 5.71 -5.88 -7.42
CA LEU A 123 4.31 -6.18 -7.71
C LEU A 123 3.65 -5.08 -8.56
N SER A 124 4.03 -3.81 -8.40
CA SER A 124 3.58 -2.72 -9.27
C SER A 124 4.07 -2.89 -10.71
N GLN A 125 5.34 -3.29 -10.90
CA GLN A 125 5.90 -3.60 -12.22
C GLN A 125 5.21 -4.82 -12.86
N CYS A 126 5.01 -5.89 -12.10
CA CYS A 126 4.25 -7.07 -12.54
C CYS A 126 2.84 -6.67 -13.01
N ARG A 127 2.13 -5.86 -12.22
CA ARG A 127 0.80 -5.31 -12.57
C ARG A 127 0.83 -4.48 -13.85
N GLN A 128 1.88 -3.68 -14.07
CA GLN A 128 2.04 -2.90 -15.30
C GLN A 128 2.27 -3.77 -16.53
N VAL A 129 3.04 -4.86 -16.40
CA VAL A 129 3.25 -5.81 -17.49
C VAL A 129 1.93 -6.48 -17.85
N VAL A 130 1.24 -7.09 -16.89
CA VAL A 130 -0.02 -7.81 -17.17
C VAL A 130 -1.12 -6.89 -17.70
N ALA A 131 -1.13 -5.60 -17.30
CA ALA A 131 -2.07 -4.62 -17.82
C ALA A 131 -1.92 -4.35 -19.33
N ARG A 132 -0.77 -4.68 -19.95
CA ARG A 132 -0.57 -4.63 -21.41
C ARG A 132 -1.17 -5.82 -22.16
N TYR A 133 -1.60 -6.84 -21.41
CA TYR A 133 -2.15 -8.09 -21.93
C TYR A 133 -3.54 -8.38 -21.31
N PRO A 134 -4.52 -7.46 -21.46
CA PRO A 134 -5.83 -7.59 -20.84
C PRO A 134 -6.62 -8.81 -21.33
N GLU A 135 -6.26 -9.39 -22.48
CA GLU A 135 -6.89 -10.59 -23.02
C GLU A 135 -6.74 -11.83 -22.11
N PHE A 136 -5.68 -11.89 -21.29
CA PHE A 136 -5.39 -13.05 -20.45
C PHE A 136 -5.88 -12.94 -19.01
N ASP A 137 -6.35 -11.75 -18.62
CA ASP A 137 -6.94 -11.47 -17.31
C ASP A 137 -6.08 -12.02 -16.15
N VAL A 138 -4.83 -11.56 -16.10
CA VAL A 138 -3.80 -12.09 -15.20
C VAL A 138 -3.74 -11.29 -13.91
N VAL A 139 -3.80 -11.98 -12.78
CA VAL A 139 -3.70 -11.41 -11.44
C VAL A 139 -2.38 -11.84 -10.79
N PRO A 140 -1.39 -10.93 -10.65
CA PRO A 140 -0.21 -11.19 -9.86
C PRO A 140 -0.57 -11.15 -8.37
N PHE A 141 -0.22 -12.21 -7.68
CA PHE A 141 -0.58 -12.47 -6.30
C PHE A 141 0.63 -12.86 -5.47
N ASP A 142 0.59 -12.40 -4.23
CA ASP A 142 1.43 -12.88 -3.15
C ASP A 142 0.62 -12.85 -1.84
N THR A 143 1.02 -13.67 -0.88
CA THR A 143 0.38 -13.81 0.43
C THR A 143 0.24 -12.50 1.22
N GLU A 144 1.12 -11.52 1.02
CA GLU A 144 1.11 -10.22 1.72
C GLU A 144 0.69 -9.06 0.80
N VAL A 145 0.04 -9.34 -0.33
CA VAL A 145 -0.38 -8.32 -1.31
C VAL A 145 -1.21 -7.19 -0.68
N GLY A 146 -2.05 -7.51 0.32
CA GLY A 146 -2.82 -6.51 1.04
C GLY A 146 -1.95 -5.49 1.80
N MET A 147 -0.83 -5.92 2.37
CA MET A 147 0.11 -5.02 3.06
C MET A 147 0.85 -4.12 2.08
N VAL A 148 1.20 -4.66 0.91
CA VAL A 148 1.80 -3.90 -0.19
C VAL A 148 0.88 -2.77 -0.66
N ASP A 149 -0.41 -3.07 -0.85
CA ASP A 149 -1.37 -2.07 -1.30
C ASP A 149 -1.56 -0.95 -0.26
N VAL A 150 -1.55 -1.27 1.03
CA VAL A 150 -1.55 -0.27 2.11
C VAL A 150 -0.26 0.55 2.09
N LEU A 151 0.91 -0.08 1.89
CA LEU A 151 2.20 0.62 1.85
C LEU A 151 2.25 1.65 0.71
N LEU A 152 1.73 1.30 -0.47
CA LEU A 152 1.66 2.19 -1.63
C LEU A 152 0.75 3.41 -1.37
N GLN A 153 -0.24 3.29 -0.47
CA GLN A 153 -1.13 4.40 -0.10
C GLN A 153 -0.53 5.35 0.96
N ILE A 154 0.53 4.94 1.67
CA ILE A 154 1.10 5.74 2.78
C ILE A 154 1.45 7.17 2.37
N PRO A 155 2.16 7.44 1.26
CA PRO A 155 2.50 8.81 0.88
C PRO A 155 1.23 9.65 0.65
N TYR A 156 0.25 9.09 -0.06
CA TYR A 156 -1.01 9.76 -0.33
C TYR A 156 -1.75 10.12 0.97
N VAL A 157 -1.91 9.14 1.87
CA VAL A 157 -2.61 9.32 3.14
C VAL A 157 -1.89 10.32 4.06
N THR A 158 -0.55 10.28 4.09
CA THR A 158 0.28 11.14 4.96
C THR A 158 0.21 12.62 4.57
N TYR A 159 -0.02 12.94 3.29
CA TYR A 159 -0.08 14.33 2.83
C TYR A 159 -1.50 14.83 2.59
N ILE A 160 -2.36 14.01 1.97
CA ILE A 160 -3.69 14.47 1.52
C ILE A 160 -4.64 14.63 2.71
N ILE A 161 -4.66 13.69 3.67
CA ILE A 161 -5.58 13.79 4.81
C ILE A 161 -5.31 15.05 5.66
N PRO A 162 -4.06 15.37 6.05
CA PRO A 162 -3.78 16.62 6.78
C PRO A 162 -4.14 17.89 6.01
N ILE A 163 -4.00 17.88 4.67
CA ILE A 163 -4.42 19.00 3.82
C ILE A 163 -5.94 19.16 3.85
N LEU A 164 -6.71 18.07 3.75
CA LEU A 164 -8.16 18.11 3.84
C LEU A 164 -8.64 18.62 5.22
N ILE A 165 -7.99 18.17 6.30
CA ILE A 165 -8.23 18.67 7.66
C ILE A 165 -7.93 20.18 7.71
N PHE A 166 -6.84 20.64 7.10
CA PHE A 166 -6.48 22.05 7.06
C PHE A 166 -7.52 22.91 6.34
N VAL A 167 -8.00 22.46 5.18
CA VAL A 167 -9.04 23.16 4.42
C VAL A 167 -10.32 23.29 5.24
N GLY A 168 -10.74 22.20 5.90
CA GLY A 168 -11.88 22.24 6.84
C GLY A 168 -11.64 23.18 8.02
N ALA A 169 -10.41 23.22 8.55
CA ALA A 169 -10.02 24.08 9.65
C ALA A 169 -10.12 25.57 9.30
N ILE A 170 -9.82 25.97 8.06
CA ILE A 170 -9.99 27.36 7.60
C ILE A 170 -11.43 27.82 7.80
N VAL A 171 -12.40 27.01 7.36
CA VAL A 171 -13.82 27.33 7.45
C VAL A 171 -14.27 27.41 8.91
N VAL A 172 -13.93 26.39 9.71
CA VAL A 172 -14.37 26.32 11.12
C VAL A 172 -13.75 27.43 11.97
N THR A 173 -12.43 27.65 11.84
CA THR A 173 -11.74 28.64 12.68
C THR A 173 -12.16 30.07 12.36
N THR A 174 -12.34 30.40 11.08
CA THR A 174 -12.80 31.74 10.67
C THR A 174 -14.23 32.03 11.12
N LEU A 175 -15.16 31.08 10.97
CA LEU A 175 -16.56 31.24 11.37
C LEU A 175 -16.74 31.28 12.89
N VAL A 176 -16.09 30.39 13.64
CA VAL A 176 -16.29 30.27 15.10
C VAL A 176 -15.58 31.39 15.86
N THR A 177 -14.39 31.79 15.41
CA THR A 177 -13.58 32.81 16.12
C THR A 177 -14.07 34.22 15.81
N GLY A 178 -14.63 34.46 14.62
CA GLY A 178 -15.13 35.76 14.17
C GLY A 178 -14.07 36.86 14.06
N ASN A 179 -12.80 36.54 14.28
CA ASN A 179 -11.66 37.46 14.18
C ASN A 179 -10.60 36.87 13.24
N LEU A 180 -10.34 37.59 12.15
CA LEU A 180 -9.46 37.13 11.07
C LEU A 180 -8.00 37.02 11.53
N THR A 181 -7.51 37.96 12.36
CA THR A 181 -6.13 37.93 12.88
C THR A 181 -5.89 36.72 13.78
N VAL A 182 -6.83 36.44 14.69
CA VAL A 182 -6.74 35.30 15.60
C VAL A 182 -6.81 33.98 14.81
N SER A 183 -7.69 33.93 13.81
CA SER A 183 -7.82 32.77 12.91
C SER A 183 -6.54 32.53 12.12
N LEU A 184 -5.91 33.57 11.56
CA LEU A 184 -4.63 33.43 10.84
C LEU A 184 -3.52 32.84 11.71
N ILE A 185 -3.40 33.25 12.98
CA ILE A 185 -2.41 32.71 13.90
C ILE A 185 -2.63 31.20 14.11
N VAL A 186 -3.88 30.78 14.32
CA VAL A 186 -4.25 29.36 14.47
C VAL A 186 -3.92 28.57 13.20
N LEU A 187 -4.25 29.13 12.03
CA LEU A 187 -4.02 28.50 10.73
C LEU A 187 -2.54 28.37 10.37
N ILE A 188 -1.69 29.34 10.74
CA ILE A 188 -0.23 29.23 10.56
C ILE A 188 0.37 28.21 11.53
N SER A 189 -0.17 28.11 12.74
CA SER A 189 0.34 27.20 13.77
C SER A 189 0.13 25.72 13.41
N TYR A 190 -0.98 25.38 12.76
CA TYR A 190 -1.31 24.00 12.37
C TYR A 190 -0.23 23.32 11.50
N PRO A 191 0.14 23.85 10.31
CA PRO A 191 1.12 23.19 9.45
C PRO A 191 2.49 23.17 10.10
N LEU A 192 2.85 24.16 10.92
CA LEU A 192 4.11 24.18 11.67
C LEU A 192 4.20 22.99 12.65
N ILE A 193 3.17 22.78 13.46
CA ILE A 193 3.13 21.66 14.42
C ILE A 193 3.17 20.31 13.69
N TYR A 194 2.44 20.18 12.59
CA TYR A 194 2.41 18.93 11.81
C TYR A 194 3.76 18.64 11.15
N ILE A 195 4.36 19.63 10.48
CA ILE A 195 5.68 19.50 9.84
C ILE A 195 6.76 19.23 10.88
N GLU A 196 6.73 19.92 12.03
CA GLU A 196 7.65 19.67 13.13
C GLU A 196 7.58 18.22 13.62
N SER A 197 6.36 17.70 13.84
CA SER A 197 6.14 16.31 14.27
C SER A 197 6.65 15.30 13.23
N TYR A 198 6.44 15.58 11.94
CA TYR A 198 6.96 14.77 10.85
C TYR A 198 8.50 14.80 10.79
N CYS A 199 9.10 15.97 10.93
CA CYS A 199 10.56 16.15 10.94
C CYS A 199 11.22 15.46 12.14
N ILE A 200 10.66 15.60 13.34
CA ILE A 200 11.16 14.92 14.55
C ILE A 200 11.09 13.40 14.35
N SER A 201 9.99 12.91 13.80
CA SER A 201 9.85 11.48 13.50
C SER A 201 10.93 10.97 12.55
N SER A 202 11.22 11.74 11.50
CA SER A 202 12.32 11.45 10.57
C SER A 202 13.70 11.47 11.26
N LEU A 203 13.96 12.46 12.12
CA LEU A 203 15.21 12.60 12.86
C LEU A 203 15.46 11.45 13.85
N VAL A 204 14.40 10.89 14.44
CA VAL A 204 14.48 9.72 15.33
C VAL A 204 14.64 8.42 14.54
N GLY A 205 14.58 8.47 13.20
CA GLY A 205 14.71 7.29 12.35
C GLY A 205 13.41 6.48 12.25
N MET A 206 12.26 7.09 12.51
CA MET A 206 10.96 6.41 12.35
C MET A 206 10.71 6.13 10.87
N THR A 207 10.52 4.86 10.52
CA THR A 207 10.12 4.46 9.18
C THR A 207 8.61 4.69 8.99
N LEU A 208 8.24 5.20 7.82
CA LEU A 208 6.84 5.36 7.45
C LEU A 208 6.25 3.98 7.13
N ASN A 209 5.31 3.56 7.96
CA ASN A 209 4.56 2.33 7.87
C ASN A 209 3.10 2.63 8.29
N PRO A 210 2.15 1.70 8.12
CA PRO A 210 0.74 1.99 8.39
C PRO A 210 0.48 2.45 9.83
N PHE A 211 1.24 1.94 10.80
CA PHE A 211 1.12 2.32 12.22
C PHE A 211 1.65 3.73 12.48
N SER A 212 2.85 4.03 11.97
CA SER A 212 3.48 5.35 12.16
C SER A 212 2.73 6.45 11.41
N THR A 213 2.17 6.14 10.23
CA THR A 213 1.24 7.02 9.52
C THR A 213 -0.04 7.28 10.31
N ALA A 214 -0.62 6.26 10.97
CA ALA A 214 -1.79 6.47 11.83
C ALA A 214 -1.51 7.45 12.98
N PHE A 215 -0.33 7.38 13.59
CA PHE A 215 0.09 8.37 14.61
C PHE A 215 0.20 9.78 14.03
N LEU A 216 0.76 9.94 12.82
CA LEU A 216 0.82 11.25 12.16
C LEU A 216 -0.59 11.80 11.84
N ILE A 217 -1.52 10.96 11.39
CA ILE A 217 -2.92 11.38 11.18
C ILE A 217 -3.55 11.83 12.50
N PHE A 218 -3.30 11.11 13.59
CA PHE A 218 -3.77 11.52 14.91
C PHE A 218 -3.19 12.87 15.33
N VAL A 219 -1.89 13.09 15.10
CA VAL A 219 -1.26 14.39 15.33
C VAL A 219 -1.93 15.48 14.49
N ALA A 220 -2.22 15.25 13.21
CA ALA A 220 -2.95 16.20 12.37
C ALA A 220 -4.33 16.53 12.96
N ALA A 221 -5.09 15.53 13.42
CA ALA A 221 -6.42 15.74 14.00
C ALA A 221 -6.37 16.58 15.30
N VAL A 222 -5.34 16.41 16.13
CA VAL A 222 -5.22 17.07 17.44
C VAL A 222 -4.46 18.41 17.36
N ALA A 223 -3.60 18.60 16.35
CA ALA A 223 -2.72 19.77 16.22
C ALA A 223 -3.49 21.10 16.22
N LEU A 224 -4.70 21.14 15.66
CA LEU A 224 -5.54 22.34 15.61
C LEU A 224 -6.12 22.72 16.99
N LYS A 225 -6.38 21.72 17.84
CA LYS A 225 -7.10 21.88 19.12
C LYS A 225 -6.36 22.84 20.06
N TYR A 226 -5.05 22.66 20.20
CA TYR A 226 -4.24 23.45 21.14
C TYR A 226 -4.17 24.95 20.81
N PRO A 227 -3.75 25.37 19.60
CA PRO A 227 -3.70 26.79 19.23
C PRO A 227 -5.11 27.40 19.20
N ALA A 228 -6.12 26.71 18.67
CA ALA A 228 -7.49 27.23 18.60
C ALA A 228 -8.02 27.58 20.00
N HIS A 229 -7.88 26.69 20.99
CA HIS A 229 -8.34 26.98 22.35
C HIS A 229 -7.55 28.10 23.03
N LEU A 230 -6.23 28.17 22.85
CA LEU A 230 -5.41 29.23 23.45
C LEU A 230 -5.78 30.60 22.88
N CYS A 231 -5.84 30.69 21.56
CA CYS A 231 -6.17 31.90 20.83
C CYS A 231 -7.59 32.39 21.15
N TYR A 232 -8.55 31.46 21.22
CA TYR A 232 -9.94 31.78 21.57
C TYR A 232 -10.06 32.26 23.02
N GLN A 233 -9.41 31.60 23.98
CA GLN A 233 -9.39 32.07 25.38
C GLN A 233 -8.75 33.45 25.52
N PHE A 234 -7.63 33.69 24.81
CA PHE A 234 -6.99 35.00 24.79
C PHE A 234 -7.93 36.09 24.24
N GLN A 235 -8.67 35.79 23.17
CA GLN A 235 -9.68 36.68 22.62
C GLN A 235 -10.83 36.94 23.60
N GLN A 236 -11.33 35.91 24.28
CA GLN A 236 -12.38 36.08 25.30
C GLN A 236 -11.93 36.94 26.48
N VAL A 237 -10.69 36.74 26.96
CA VAL A 237 -10.11 37.56 28.02
C VAL A 237 -9.99 39.01 27.56
N ARG A 238 -9.45 39.26 26.35
CA ARG A 238 -9.39 40.62 25.80
C ARG A 238 -10.77 41.27 25.67
N HIS A 239 -11.79 40.53 25.24
CA HIS A 239 -13.15 41.05 25.15
C HIS A 239 -13.72 41.39 26.54
N ARG A 240 -13.50 40.52 27.54
CA ARG A 240 -13.88 40.80 28.94
C ARG A 240 -13.09 41.96 29.53
N ASP A 241 -11.82 42.08 29.22
CA ASP A 241 -10.96 43.16 29.69
C ASP A 241 -11.33 44.48 29.05
N VAL A 242 -11.75 44.54 27.77
CA VAL A 242 -12.29 45.77 27.18
C VAL A 242 -13.60 46.19 27.84
N VAL A 243 -14.47 45.22 28.20
CA VAL A 243 -15.69 45.48 28.98
C VAL A 243 -15.35 45.94 30.41
N ASN A 244 -14.39 45.28 31.06
CA ASN A 244 -13.95 45.58 32.43
C ASN A 244 -12.98 46.78 32.51
N LEU A 245 -12.32 47.20 31.44
CA LEU A 245 -11.48 48.42 31.38
C LEU A 245 -12.32 49.69 31.35
N ARG A 246 -13.63 49.58 31.07
CA ARG A 246 -14.61 50.61 31.45
C ARG A 246 -14.91 50.63 32.96
N GLN A 247 -14.47 49.64 33.75
CA GLN A 247 -14.94 49.45 35.12
C GLN A 247 -13.87 49.22 36.20
N SER A 248 -12.64 48.76 35.93
CA SER A 248 -11.51 48.86 36.86
C SER A 248 -10.19 48.33 36.28
N ARG A 249 -9.09 49.05 36.52
CA ARG A 249 -7.72 48.54 36.38
C ARG A 249 -7.39 47.62 37.57
N ARG A 250 -6.85 46.43 37.30
CA ARG A 250 -5.56 45.90 37.83
C ARG A 250 -5.52 44.37 37.85
N THR A 251 -4.40 43.84 37.35
CA THR A 251 -3.70 42.60 37.75
C THR A 251 -4.50 41.30 37.83
N VAL A 252 -4.28 40.39 36.86
CA VAL A 252 -3.85 38.97 37.03
C VAL A 252 -3.71 38.39 35.62
N PHE A 253 -2.50 38.34 35.05
CA PHE A 253 -2.34 38.00 33.63
C PHE A 253 -1.58 36.70 33.30
N ILE A 254 -1.04 35.94 34.27
CA ILE A 254 -0.13 34.82 33.93
C ILE A 254 -0.42 33.46 34.63
N PRO A 255 -0.97 33.33 35.85
CA PRO A 255 -1.04 32.00 36.49
C PRO A 255 -2.24 31.12 36.09
N ARG A 256 -3.27 31.64 35.41
CA ARG A 256 -4.47 30.85 35.05
C ARG A 256 -4.33 29.97 33.80
N ILE A 257 -3.39 30.30 32.91
CA ILE A 257 -3.24 29.63 31.59
C ILE A 257 -2.51 28.29 31.73
N GLY A 258 -1.53 28.19 32.64
CA GLY A 258 -0.84 26.92 32.91
C GLY A 258 -1.69 25.91 33.70
N PHE A 259 -2.48 26.38 34.67
CA PHE A 259 -3.17 25.50 35.62
C PHE A 259 -4.35 24.73 35.02
N LEU A 260 -5.12 25.33 34.10
CA LEU A 260 -6.30 24.66 33.52
C LEU A 260 -5.95 23.55 32.51
N LYS A 261 -4.82 23.68 31.81
CA LYS A 261 -4.34 22.66 30.84
C LYS A 261 -3.54 21.54 31.50
N MET A 262 -2.79 21.83 32.59
CA MET A 262 -2.13 20.78 33.37
C MET A 262 -3.16 19.83 34.01
N HIS A 263 -4.31 20.36 34.46
CA HIS A 263 -5.42 19.55 34.99
C HIS A 263 -6.09 18.66 33.92
N CYS A 264 -6.17 19.14 32.67
CA CYS A 264 -6.78 18.37 31.57
C CYS A 264 -5.84 17.25 31.06
N ASN A 265 -4.52 17.48 31.04
CA ASN A 265 -3.53 16.44 30.76
C ASN A 265 -3.45 15.38 31.87
N LEU A 266 -3.68 15.76 33.14
CA LEU A 266 -3.82 14.80 34.23
C LEU A 266 -5.12 13.98 34.12
N SER A 267 -6.21 14.54 33.58
CA SER A 267 -7.47 13.81 33.40
C SER A 267 -7.37 12.72 32.32
N PHE A 268 -6.55 12.91 31.29
CA PHE A 268 -6.27 11.88 30.28
C PHE A 268 -5.43 10.73 30.86
N LYS A 269 -4.55 11.01 31.82
CA LYS A 269 -3.73 10.01 32.52
C LYS A 269 -4.52 9.16 33.54
N PHE A 270 -5.70 9.63 33.98
CA PHE A 270 -6.57 8.90 34.91
C PHE A 270 -7.65 8.05 34.22
N SER A 271 -7.94 8.27 32.94
CA SER A 271 -8.90 7.44 32.18
C SER A 271 -8.27 6.19 31.54
N GLU A 272 -6.95 6.09 31.46
CA GLU A 272 -6.24 4.88 31.00
C GLU A 272 -5.80 3.94 32.15
N LEU A 273 -6.12 4.28 33.41
CA LEU A 273 -5.79 3.48 34.60
C LEU A 273 -7.03 2.89 35.29
N ARG A 274 -8.12 2.65 34.57
CA ARG A 274 -9.29 1.94 35.10
C ARG A 274 -9.83 0.92 34.13
#